data_AF-A0A960D9G0-F1
#
_entry.id   AF-A0A960D9G0-F1
#
_cell.length_a   1.000
_cell.length_b   1.000
_cell.length_c   1.000
_cell.angle_alpha   90.00
_cell.angle_beta   90.00
_cell.angle_gamma   90.00
#
_symmetry.space_group_name_H-M   'P 1'
#
loop_
_entity.id
_entity.type
_entity.pdbx_description
1 polymer ?
#
loop_
_entity_poly.entity_id
_entity_poly.type
_entity_poly.pdbx_seq_one_letter_code
_entity_poly.pdbx_strand_id
1 'polypeptide(L)'
;MTQPLATRFEHELDSRSVAVAAWLYRRTGGRIARLYDRDVLLLSTTGRRTGRRRTVPLQFFVDGDDMVVVAANSGMSTHPAWYLNLTAHPEAVVEVYGDTVDVRAEVLDTDEAEAFWPKVLDRAPDYSRYRTRTDRTIPLVRLKETGRSPTRDRETRRRPIAVNATVAALGSVGVTALAGGTEMIVAPKGNVFVEGEWLEHIPLVDTYRIPGGLLAGLGAGSLGAAFGLARLHSCPALRRLEQRTGQHWAWSATAATGVSLTAWIATEVLVVPKRSVVELVYALTGVGLLAACAHPDVRGYTRLGRKATPGVSEMASSR
;
A
#
# COMPACT_ATOMS: atom_id res chain seq x y z
N MET A 1 12.34 20.61 -47.82
CA MET A 1 12.86 19.25 -47.56
C MET A 1 11.81 18.48 -46.77
N THR A 2 11.06 17.64 -47.47
CA THR A 2 9.94 16.84 -46.96
C THR A 2 10.46 15.58 -46.26
N GLN A 3 10.12 15.39 -44.99
CA GLN A 3 10.36 14.10 -44.31
C GLN A 3 9.44 13.01 -44.92
N PRO A 4 9.92 11.76 -45.07
CA PRO A 4 9.16 10.71 -45.74
C PRO A 4 7.90 10.32 -44.94
N LEU A 5 6.76 10.21 -45.64
CA LEU A 5 5.41 10.00 -45.11
C LEU A 5 5.27 8.81 -44.12
N ALA A 6 6.11 7.78 -44.25
CA ALA A 6 6.12 6.61 -43.35
C ALA A 6 6.47 6.97 -41.90
N THR A 7 7.47 7.83 -41.69
CA THR A 7 7.90 8.25 -40.33
C THR A 7 6.85 9.10 -39.59
N ARG A 8 5.99 9.81 -40.33
CA ARG A 8 4.93 10.65 -39.74
C ARG A 8 3.73 9.82 -39.27
N PHE A 9 3.38 8.77 -40.02
CA PHE A 9 2.30 7.84 -39.66
C PHE A 9 2.67 6.95 -38.46
N GLU A 10 3.91 6.46 -38.38
CA GLU A 10 4.39 5.68 -37.24
C GLU A 10 4.43 6.51 -35.94
N HIS A 11 4.85 7.79 -36.02
CA HIS A 11 4.88 8.69 -34.87
C HIS A 11 3.48 9.11 -34.37
N GLU A 12 2.49 9.22 -35.26
CA GLU A 12 1.09 9.48 -34.87
C GLU A 12 0.40 8.27 -34.23
N LEU A 13 0.69 7.06 -34.73
CA LEU A 13 0.21 5.80 -34.13
C LEU A 13 0.81 5.59 -32.74
N ASP A 14 2.09 5.92 -32.54
CA ASP A 14 2.76 5.85 -31.23
C ASP A 14 2.21 6.90 -30.24
N SER A 15 1.97 8.14 -30.70
CA SER A 15 1.43 9.22 -29.84
C SER A 15 0.01 8.95 -29.35
N ARG A 16 -0.86 8.38 -30.21
CA ARG A 16 -2.23 7.97 -29.81
C ARG A 16 -2.19 6.77 -28.87
N SER A 17 -1.28 5.82 -29.08
CA SER A 17 -1.09 4.65 -28.21
C SER A 17 -0.64 5.04 -26.80
N VAL A 18 0.32 5.98 -26.70
CA VAL A 18 0.78 6.53 -25.41
C VAL A 18 -0.33 7.28 -24.68
N ALA A 19 -1.14 8.07 -25.39
CA ALA A 19 -2.26 8.79 -24.80
C ALA A 19 -3.34 7.84 -24.28
N VAL A 20 -3.67 6.78 -25.02
CA VAL A 20 -4.61 5.73 -24.60
C VAL A 20 -4.06 4.97 -23.40
N ALA A 21 -2.77 4.61 -23.40
CA ALA A 21 -2.13 3.93 -22.28
C ALA A 21 -2.13 4.79 -21.00
N ALA A 22 -1.82 6.10 -21.12
CA ALA A 22 -1.89 7.03 -20.00
C ALA A 22 -3.32 7.22 -19.48
N TRP A 23 -4.30 7.34 -20.39
CA TRP A 23 -5.71 7.41 -20.04
C TRP A 23 -6.18 6.14 -19.30
N LEU A 24 -5.82 4.96 -19.81
CA LEU A 24 -6.15 3.67 -19.22
C LEU A 24 -5.47 3.48 -17.86
N TYR A 25 -4.20 3.90 -17.74
CA TYR A 25 -3.47 3.89 -16.48
C TYR A 25 -4.19 4.74 -15.42
N ARG A 26 -4.55 5.98 -15.75
CA ARG A 26 -5.27 6.90 -14.84
C ARG A 26 -6.64 6.35 -14.45
N ARG A 27 -7.39 5.78 -15.40
CA ARG A 27 -8.70 5.18 -15.12
C ARG A 27 -8.64 3.95 -14.22
N THR A 28 -7.54 3.20 -14.29
CA THR A 28 -7.38 1.95 -13.53
C THR A 28 -6.46 2.08 -12.33
N GLY A 29 -5.83 3.23 -12.11
CA GLY A 29 -4.79 3.41 -11.10
C GLY A 29 -3.62 2.45 -11.27
N GLY A 30 -3.27 2.12 -12.53
CA GLY A 30 -2.22 1.17 -12.88
C GLY A 30 -2.56 -0.32 -12.69
N ARG A 31 -3.81 -0.67 -12.33
CA ARG A 31 -4.21 -2.08 -12.07
C ARG A 31 -4.07 -2.99 -13.29
N ILE A 32 -4.25 -2.48 -14.50
CA ILE A 32 -4.13 -3.29 -15.72
C ILE A 32 -2.67 -3.71 -15.97
N ALA A 33 -1.70 -2.84 -15.71
CA ALA A 33 -0.28 -3.19 -15.84
C ALA A 33 0.13 -4.32 -14.86
N ARG A 34 -0.50 -4.34 -13.67
CA ARG A 34 -0.27 -5.39 -12.66
C ARG A 34 -0.80 -6.76 -13.05
N LEU A 35 -1.80 -6.85 -13.95
CA LEU A 35 -2.25 -8.14 -14.48
C LEU A 35 -1.16 -8.84 -15.29
N TYR A 36 -0.20 -8.08 -15.81
CA TYR A 36 0.98 -8.58 -16.51
C TYR A 36 2.23 -8.61 -15.63
N ASP A 37 2.05 -8.49 -14.30
CA ASP A 37 3.11 -8.43 -13.30
C ASP A 37 4.18 -7.36 -13.60
N ARG A 38 3.76 -6.19 -14.12
CA ARG A 38 4.64 -5.04 -14.38
C ARG A 38 4.29 -3.87 -13.49
N ASP A 39 5.30 -3.32 -12.83
CA ASP A 39 5.19 -2.07 -12.09
C ASP A 39 5.41 -0.90 -13.06
N VAL A 40 4.34 -0.15 -13.35
CA VAL A 40 4.33 0.95 -14.32
C VAL A 40 4.02 2.27 -13.62
N LEU A 41 4.69 3.32 -14.07
CA LEU A 41 4.43 4.71 -13.70
C LEU A 41 4.18 5.56 -14.95
N LEU A 42 3.54 6.72 -14.79
CA LEU A 42 3.51 7.75 -15.83
C LEU A 42 4.55 8.81 -15.50
N LEU A 43 5.56 8.96 -16.37
CA LEU A 43 6.59 9.98 -16.24
C LEU A 43 6.20 11.20 -17.08
N SER A 44 6.02 12.35 -16.42
CA SER A 44 5.79 13.64 -17.06
C SER A 44 7.05 14.49 -17.04
N THR A 45 7.61 14.76 -18.22
CA THR A 45 8.85 15.52 -18.45
C THR A 45 8.58 16.85 -19.18
N THR A 46 9.50 17.80 -19.06
CA THR A 46 9.49 19.05 -19.84
C THR A 46 10.28 18.86 -21.14
N GLY A 47 9.64 19.03 -22.29
CA GLY A 47 10.27 18.81 -23.59
C GLY A 47 11.42 19.80 -23.86
N ARG A 48 12.67 19.34 -23.88
CA ARG A 48 13.89 20.19 -23.95
C ARG A 48 13.94 21.20 -25.11
N ARG A 49 13.26 20.90 -26.24
CA ARG A 49 13.20 21.77 -27.43
C ARG A 49 11.95 22.65 -27.48
N THR A 50 10.90 22.27 -26.76
CA THR A 50 9.55 22.85 -26.95
C THR A 50 8.94 23.45 -25.68
N GLY A 51 9.51 23.18 -24.51
CA GLY A 51 8.95 23.54 -23.20
C GLY A 51 7.66 22.81 -22.82
N ARG A 52 7.04 22.05 -23.73
CA ARG A 52 5.76 21.38 -23.48
C ARG A 52 5.92 20.16 -22.58
N ARG A 53 4.97 19.95 -21.66
CA ARG A 53 4.90 18.72 -20.85
C ARG A 53 4.60 17.52 -21.74
N ARG A 54 5.32 16.42 -21.51
CA ARG A 54 5.17 15.14 -22.22
C ARG A 54 5.09 14.01 -21.20
N THR A 55 4.03 13.20 -21.28
CA THR A 55 3.79 12.09 -20.38
C THR A 55 3.97 10.77 -21.11
N VAL A 56 4.74 9.84 -20.53
CA VAL A 56 4.98 8.51 -21.07
C VAL A 56 4.80 7.44 -19.99
N PRO A 57 4.13 6.31 -20.28
CA PRO A 57 4.11 5.17 -19.38
C PRO A 57 5.45 4.44 -19.44
N LEU A 58 6.04 4.15 -18.29
CA LEU A 58 7.31 3.42 -18.17
C LEU A 58 7.20 2.34 -17.11
N GLN A 59 7.77 1.17 -17.39
CA GLN A 59 8.08 0.22 -16.33
C GLN A 59 9.19 0.80 -15.45
N PHE A 60 9.05 0.67 -14.13
CA PHE A 60 10.05 1.10 -13.18
C PHE A 60 10.46 -0.04 -12.25
N PHE A 61 11.60 0.16 -11.61
CA PHE A 61 12.23 -0.76 -10.67
C PHE A 61 12.51 -0.01 -9.38
N VAL A 62 12.42 -0.67 -8.24
CA VAL A 62 12.56 0.00 -6.95
C VAL A 62 14.02 -0.06 -6.48
N ASP A 63 14.57 1.08 -6.03
CA ASP A 63 15.89 1.19 -5.41
C ASP A 63 15.78 1.94 -4.07
N GLY A 64 15.59 1.21 -2.97
CA GLY A 64 15.33 1.83 -1.67
C GLY A 64 14.01 2.62 -1.66
N ASP A 65 14.08 3.94 -1.46
CA ASP A 65 12.94 4.85 -1.54
C ASP A 65 12.78 5.47 -2.94
N ASP A 66 13.74 5.23 -3.86
CA ASP A 66 13.77 5.81 -5.19
C ASP A 66 13.21 4.86 -6.27
N MET A 67 12.86 5.42 -7.43
CA MET A 67 12.37 4.67 -8.59
C MET A 67 13.40 4.74 -9.72
N VAL A 68 13.80 3.59 -10.28
CA VAL A 68 14.71 3.52 -11.43
C VAL A 68 13.94 3.18 -12.70
N VAL A 69 14.14 3.97 -13.75
CA VAL A 69 13.58 3.72 -15.10
C VAL A 69 14.71 3.48 -16.10
N VAL A 70 14.46 2.60 -17.08
CA VAL A 70 15.48 2.15 -18.03
C VAL A 70 15.22 2.77 -19.41
N ALA A 71 16.20 3.50 -19.95
CA ALA A 71 16.13 4.16 -21.26
C ALA A 71 16.49 3.21 -22.43
N ALA A 72 15.82 2.04 -22.47
CA ALA A 72 16.07 1.01 -23.47
C ALA A 72 15.57 1.38 -24.88
N ASN A 73 14.51 2.18 -25.00
CA ASN A 73 13.92 2.59 -26.29
C ASN A 73 13.73 1.43 -27.29
N SER A 74 13.26 0.28 -26.79
CA SER A 74 13.11 -0.96 -27.57
C SER A 74 14.39 -1.50 -28.24
N GLY A 75 15.58 -1.03 -27.84
CA GLY A 75 16.86 -1.37 -28.46
C GLY A 75 17.23 -0.51 -29.67
N MET A 76 16.50 0.58 -29.94
CA MET A 76 16.84 1.50 -31.03
C MET A 76 18.18 2.21 -30.77
N SER A 77 18.85 2.63 -31.86
CA SER A 77 20.15 3.33 -31.84
C SER A 77 20.09 4.70 -31.17
N THR A 78 18.90 5.30 -31.06
CA THR A 78 18.71 6.61 -30.42
C THR A 78 18.16 6.47 -29.00
N HIS A 79 18.53 7.41 -28.14
CA HIS A 79 17.93 7.52 -26.81
C HIS A 79 16.48 8.02 -26.89
N PRO A 80 15.61 7.59 -25.96
CA PRO A 80 14.21 8.01 -25.98
C PRO A 80 14.08 9.49 -25.61
N ALA A 81 13.06 10.16 -26.16
CA ALA A 81 12.87 11.60 -25.96
C ALA A 81 12.71 12.01 -24.48
N TRP A 82 12.06 11.17 -23.67
CA TRP A 82 11.89 11.44 -22.24
C TRP A 82 13.23 11.44 -21.48
N TYR A 83 14.18 10.56 -21.86
CA TYR A 83 15.50 10.52 -21.24
C TYR A 83 16.25 11.81 -21.57
N LEU A 84 16.24 12.18 -22.84
CA LEU A 84 16.84 13.41 -23.34
C LEU A 84 16.23 14.68 -22.71
N ASN A 85 14.95 14.64 -22.35
CA ASN A 85 14.29 15.70 -21.59
C ASN A 85 14.80 15.76 -20.15
N LEU A 86 14.90 14.62 -19.45
CA LEU A 86 15.41 14.56 -18.07
C LEU A 86 16.86 15.00 -17.95
N THR A 87 17.71 14.70 -18.93
CA THR A 87 19.10 15.17 -18.94
C THR A 87 19.19 16.70 -19.03
N ALA A 88 18.21 17.36 -19.68
CA ALA A 88 18.18 18.82 -19.80
C ALA A 88 17.44 19.50 -18.64
N HIS A 89 16.36 18.87 -18.15
CA HIS A 89 15.51 19.34 -17.06
C HIS A 89 15.24 18.17 -16.13
N PRO A 90 16.02 18.00 -15.05
CA PRO A 90 15.90 16.84 -14.18
C PRO A 90 14.61 16.82 -13.37
N GLU A 91 13.91 17.94 -13.23
CA GLU A 91 12.62 18.02 -12.55
C GLU A 91 11.50 17.38 -13.38
N ALA A 92 10.79 16.43 -12.78
CA ALA A 92 9.70 15.70 -13.40
C ALA A 92 8.58 15.38 -12.41
N VAL A 93 7.44 14.94 -12.93
CA VAL A 93 6.31 14.48 -12.12
C VAL A 93 6.02 13.03 -12.48
N VAL A 94 5.85 12.19 -11.46
CA VAL A 94 5.53 10.78 -11.59
C VAL A 94 4.12 10.52 -11.07
N GLU A 95 3.26 9.92 -11.89
CA GLU A 95 2.02 9.31 -11.40
C GLU A 95 2.27 7.81 -11.20
N VAL A 96 2.20 7.35 -9.95
CA VAL A 96 2.49 5.96 -9.59
C VAL A 96 1.50 5.47 -8.54
N TYR A 97 0.85 4.34 -8.81
CA TYR A 97 -0.10 3.70 -7.88
C TYR A 97 -1.31 4.55 -7.44
N GLY A 98 -1.60 5.65 -8.15
CA GLY A 98 -2.66 6.61 -7.84
C GLY A 98 -2.16 7.89 -7.17
N ASP A 99 -0.88 7.93 -6.78
CA ASP A 99 -0.23 9.12 -6.23
C ASP A 99 0.48 9.92 -7.33
N THR A 100 0.60 11.23 -7.13
CA THR A 100 1.37 12.12 -8.01
C THR A 100 2.52 12.69 -7.19
N VAL A 101 3.76 12.48 -7.66
CA VAL A 101 4.98 12.75 -6.91
C VAL A 101 5.91 13.63 -7.73
N ASP A 102 6.39 14.73 -7.14
CA ASP A 102 7.47 15.53 -7.72
C ASP A 102 8.80 14.82 -7.50
N VAL A 103 9.56 14.62 -8.59
CA VAL A 103 10.84 13.93 -8.57
C VAL A 103 11.93 14.74 -9.26
N ARG A 104 13.18 14.46 -8.92
CA ARG A 104 14.38 14.86 -9.63
C ARG A 104 15.09 13.62 -10.17
N ALA A 105 15.35 13.64 -11.46
CA ALA A 105 16.08 12.61 -12.16
C ALA A 105 17.58 12.73 -11.95
N GLU A 106 18.21 11.59 -11.69
CA GLU A 106 19.65 11.39 -11.59
C GLU A 106 20.01 10.23 -12.53
N VAL A 107 20.84 10.49 -13.53
CA VAL A 107 21.33 9.43 -14.42
C VAL A 107 22.39 8.65 -13.67
N LEU A 108 22.20 7.34 -13.54
CA LEU A 108 23.20 6.46 -12.94
C LEU A 108 24.46 6.49 -13.79
N ASP A 109 25.62 6.49 -13.13
CA ASP A 109 26.87 6.25 -13.84
C ASP A 109 26.94 4.80 -14.36
N THR A 110 27.96 4.51 -15.17
CA THR A 110 28.09 3.19 -15.81
C THR A 110 28.19 2.07 -14.77
N ASP A 111 28.94 2.27 -13.69
CA ASP A 111 29.20 1.23 -12.70
C ASP A 111 27.96 0.98 -11.83
N GLU A 112 27.26 2.04 -11.41
CA GLU A 112 25.96 1.97 -10.75
C GLU A 112 24.91 1.27 -11.64
N ALA A 113 24.87 1.60 -12.93
CA ALA A 113 23.93 1.01 -13.86
C ALA A 113 24.22 -0.48 -14.10
N GLU A 114 25.48 -0.88 -14.22
CA GLU A 114 25.91 -2.29 -14.30
C GLU A 114 25.57 -3.05 -13.02
N ALA A 115 25.83 -2.47 -11.85
CA ALA A 115 25.49 -3.08 -10.57
C ALA A 115 23.96 -3.21 -10.36
N PHE A 116 23.17 -2.30 -10.92
CA PHE A 116 21.71 -2.35 -10.83
C PHE A 116 21.07 -3.31 -11.85
N TRP A 117 21.73 -3.60 -12.98
CA TRP A 117 21.18 -4.40 -14.06
C TRP A 117 20.69 -5.80 -13.65
N PRO A 118 21.38 -6.56 -12.77
CA PRO A 118 20.85 -7.82 -12.26
C PRO A 118 19.47 -7.70 -11.60
N LYS A 119 19.20 -6.60 -10.87
CA LYS A 119 17.87 -6.34 -10.26
C LYS A 119 16.79 -6.11 -11.33
N VAL A 120 17.15 -5.49 -12.45
CA VAL A 120 16.26 -5.32 -13.60
C VAL A 120 15.90 -6.68 -14.20
N LEU A 121 16.89 -7.56 -14.41
CA LEU A 121 16.69 -8.89 -15.00
C LEU A 121 15.92 -9.85 -14.09
N ASP A 122 16.15 -9.78 -12.78
CA ASP A 122 15.39 -10.57 -11.79
C ASP A 122 13.89 -10.25 -11.87
N ARG A 123 13.55 -8.96 -11.98
CA ARG A 123 12.16 -8.51 -12.07
C ARG A 123 11.56 -8.62 -13.47
N ALA A 124 12.39 -8.47 -14.51
CA ALA A 124 11.98 -8.39 -15.91
C ALA A 124 13.01 -9.09 -16.82
N PRO A 125 13.00 -10.43 -16.90
CA PRO A 125 14.00 -11.20 -17.65
C PRO A 125 14.08 -10.85 -19.14
N ASP A 126 12.98 -10.34 -19.71
CA ASP A 126 12.87 -9.90 -21.10
C ASP A 126 13.74 -8.68 -21.42
N TYR A 127 14.25 -7.96 -20.42
CA TYR A 127 15.16 -6.81 -20.63
C TYR A 127 16.53 -7.22 -21.17
N SER A 128 16.93 -8.49 -21.00
CA SER A 128 18.18 -9.04 -21.55
C SER A 128 18.32 -8.78 -23.06
N ARG A 129 17.20 -8.83 -23.80
CA ARG A 129 17.15 -8.61 -25.25
C ARG A 129 17.59 -7.20 -25.67
N TYR A 130 17.54 -6.21 -24.78
CA TYR A 130 17.87 -4.85 -25.16
C TYR A 130 19.38 -4.64 -25.26
N ARG A 131 20.18 -5.27 -24.38
CA ARG A 131 21.64 -5.21 -24.45
C ARG A 131 22.21 -5.96 -25.65
N THR A 132 21.53 -6.99 -26.14
CA THR A 132 21.98 -7.74 -27.33
C THR A 132 21.64 -7.04 -28.65
N ARG A 133 20.77 -6.02 -28.62
CA ARG A 133 20.27 -5.32 -29.82
C ARG A 133 20.95 -3.98 -30.08
N THR A 134 21.82 -3.52 -29.20
CA THR A 134 22.45 -2.21 -29.34
C THR A 134 23.84 -2.18 -28.72
N ASP A 135 24.77 -1.51 -29.39
CA ASP A 135 26.14 -1.30 -28.89
C ASP A 135 26.24 -0.10 -27.93
N ARG A 136 25.14 0.64 -27.72
CA ARG A 136 25.11 1.78 -26.78
C ARG A 136 24.91 1.31 -25.35
N THR A 137 25.57 1.96 -24.41
CA THR A 137 25.22 1.85 -22.99
C THR A 137 23.76 2.29 -22.80
N ILE A 138 22.94 1.42 -22.20
CA ILE A 138 21.53 1.71 -21.91
C ILE A 138 21.47 2.52 -20.61
N PRO A 139 21.09 3.80 -20.62
CA PRO A 139 21.06 4.60 -19.41
C PRO A 139 19.96 4.14 -18.46
N LEU A 140 20.28 4.13 -17.17
CA LEU A 140 19.32 4.00 -16.08
C LEU A 140 19.18 5.36 -15.40
N VAL A 141 17.95 5.72 -15.05
CA VAL A 141 17.66 7.00 -14.40
C VAL A 141 16.95 6.73 -13.09
N ARG A 142 17.58 7.15 -11.99
CA ARG A 142 17.02 7.17 -10.64
C ARG A 142 16.16 8.42 -10.48
N LEU A 143 14.93 8.26 -10.04
CA LEU A 143 13.96 9.31 -9.79
C LEU A 143 13.83 9.46 -8.27
N LYS A 144 14.44 10.53 -7.75
CA LYS A 144 14.44 10.88 -6.33
C LYS A 144 13.30 11.84 -6.04
N GLU A 145 12.49 11.56 -5.04
CA GLU A 145 11.40 12.46 -4.67
C GLU A 145 11.92 13.80 -4.11
N THR A 146 11.51 14.93 -4.71
CA THR A 146 12.01 16.28 -4.34
C THR A 146 11.08 17.06 -3.42
N GLY A 147 9.94 16.49 -3.05
CA GLY A 147 8.85 17.22 -2.39
C GLY A 147 8.26 16.59 -1.14
N ARG A 148 8.85 15.53 -0.56
CA ARG A 148 8.29 14.89 0.64
C ARG A 148 8.83 15.52 1.93
N SER A 149 8.35 16.71 2.30
CA SER A 149 8.41 17.10 3.72
C SER A 149 7.47 16.18 4.50
N PRO A 150 7.94 15.40 5.49
CA PRO A 150 7.12 14.48 6.29
C PRO A 150 5.93 15.16 6.99
N THR A 151 5.99 16.49 7.12
CA THR A 151 4.98 17.34 7.73
C THR A 151 3.77 17.64 6.82
N ARG A 152 3.94 17.65 5.48
CA ARG A 152 2.85 18.08 4.57
C ARG A 152 1.78 17.00 4.38
N ASP A 153 2.14 15.71 4.40
CA ASP A 153 1.20 14.58 4.26
C ASP A 153 0.26 14.39 5.45
N ARG A 154 0.66 14.80 6.66
CA ARG A 154 -0.20 14.70 7.84
C ARG A 154 -1.26 15.79 7.92
N GLU A 155 -1.02 16.94 7.29
CA GLU A 155 -1.85 18.12 7.46
C GLU A 155 -2.89 18.29 6.34
N THR A 156 -2.64 17.75 5.13
CA THR A 156 -3.56 17.91 3.98
C THR A 156 -4.40 16.70 3.63
N ARG A 157 -4.18 15.51 4.21
CA ARG A 157 -5.04 14.34 3.96
C ARG A 157 -6.29 14.40 4.87
N ARG A 158 -7.31 15.16 4.48
CA ARG A 158 -8.62 15.11 5.14
C ARG A 158 -9.06 13.64 5.22
N ARG A 159 -9.26 13.13 6.44
CA ARG A 159 -9.71 11.75 6.66
C ARG A 159 -11.10 11.58 6.03
N PRO A 160 -11.27 10.61 5.10
CA PRO A 160 -12.60 10.29 4.57
C PRO A 160 -13.58 9.99 5.70
N ILE A 161 -14.87 10.28 5.49
CA ILE A 161 -15.92 10.01 6.48
C ILE A 161 -15.89 8.52 6.88
N ALA A 162 -15.68 7.63 5.90
CA ALA A 162 -15.53 6.20 6.14
C ALA A 162 -14.40 5.89 7.15
N VAL A 163 -13.24 6.55 7.03
CA VAL A 163 -12.12 6.35 7.95
C VAL A 163 -12.44 6.86 9.36
N ASN A 164 -13.09 8.02 9.47
CA ASN A 164 -13.51 8.54 10.78
C ASN A 164 -14.56 7.64 11.43
N ALA A 165 -15.50 7.11 10.66
CA ALA A 165 -16.49 6.15 11.13
C ALA A 165 -15.81 4.84 11.62
N THR A 166 -14.81 4.35 10.89
CA THR A 166 -14.03 3.17 11.32
C THR A 166 -13.25 3.43 12.61
N VAL A 167 -12.59 4.59 12.73
CA VAL A 167 -11.87 4.98 13.97
C VAL A 167 -12.84 5.08 15.15
N ALA A 168 -14.01 5.67 14.95
CA ALA A 168 -15.03 5.78 15.99
C ALA A 168 -15.55 4.40 16.42
N ALA A 169 -15.87 3.52 15.46
CA ALA A 169 -16.32 2.16 15.74
C ALA A 169 -15.27 1.35 16.52
N LEU A 170 -14.00 1.38 16.09
CA LEU A 170 -12.89 0.73 16.78
C LEU A 170 -12.67 1.31 18.19
N GLY A 171 -12.82 2.63 18.34
CA GLY A 171 -12.75 3.31 19.63
C GLY A 171 -13.84 2.85 20.59
N SER A 172 -15.09 2.83 20.14
CA SER A 172 -16.24 2.37 20.93
C SER A 172 -16.09 0.91 21.35
N VAL A 173 -15.79 0.00 20.41
CA VAL A 173 -15.54 -1.42 20.70
C VAL A 173 -14.36 -1.59 21.67
N GLY A 174 -13.30 -0.80 21.47
CA GLY A 174 -12.12 -0.86 22.29
C GLY A 174 -12.37 -0.49 23.76
N VAL A 175 -13.10 0.60 23.99
CA VAL A 175 -13.46 1.06 25.33
C VAL A 175 -14.38 0.07 26.02
N THR A 176 -15.43 -0.40 25.33
CA THR A 176 -16.40 -1.32 25.96
C THR A 176 -15.80 -2.68 26.27
N ALA A 177 -15.01 -3.26 25.37
CA ALA A 177 -14.34 -4.53 25.60
C ALA A 177 -13.27 -4.43 26.69
N LEU A 178 -12.51 -3.33 26.75
CA LEU A 178 -11.51 -3.14 27.81
C LEU A 178 -12.15 -3.02 29.20
N ALA A 179 -13.23 -2.25 29.30
CA ALA A 179 -14.00 -2.09 30.52
C ALA A 179 -14.62 -3.43 30.96
N GLY A 180 -15.34 -4.12 30.07
CA GLY A 180 -15.96 -5.42 30.37
C GLY A 180 -14.93 -6.49 30.73
N GLY A 181 -13.81 -6.55 30.00
CA GLY A 181 -12.75 -7.52 30.28
C GLY A 181 -12.07 -7.28 31.63
N THR A 182 -11.83 -6.02 31.98
CA THR A 182 -11.25 -5.66 33.29
C THR A 182 -12.21 -6.01 34.42
N GLU A 183 -13.50 -5.74 34.25
CA GLU A 183 -14.52 -6.08 35.23
C GLU A 183 -14.56 -7.59 35.49
N MET A 184 -14.49 -8.40 34.44
CA MET A 184 -14.44 -9.88 34.53
C MET A 184 -13.17 -10.40 35.23
N ILE A 185 -12.05 -9.68 35.13
CA ILE A 185 -10.80 -10.04 35.83
C ILE A 185 -10.88 -9.70 37.32
N VAL A 186 -11.46 -8.53 37.64
CA VAL A 186 -11.59 -8.02 39.01
C VAL A 186 -12.69 -8.77 39.79
N ALA A 187 -13.79 -9.13 39.13
CA ALA A 187 -14.91 -9.90 39.67
C ALA A 187 -14.99 -11.32 39.05
N PRO A 188 -14.02 -12.21 39.37
CA PRO A 188 -13.85 -13.50 38.70
C PRO A 188 -15.00 -14.50 38.85
N LYS A 189 -15.91 -14.30 39.81
CA LYS A 189 -17.09 -15.12 40.10
C LYS A 189 -18.42 -14.44 39.73
N GLY A 190 -18.35 -13.29 39.05
CA GLY A 190 -19.50 -12.48 38.69
C GLY A 190 -19.76 -11.29 39.61
N ASN A 191 -20.60 -10.37 39.14
CA ASN A 191 -21.07 -9.16 39.79
C ASN A 191 -22.41 -8.72 39.15
N VAL A 192 -22.85 -7.47 39.38
CA VAL A 192 -24.11 -6.94 38.84
C VAL A 192 -24.13 -6.86 37.29
N PHE A 193 -22.96 -6.83 36.65
CA PHE A 193 -22.80 -6.72 35.20
C PHE A 193 -22.41 -8.05 34.51
N VAL A 194 -21.90 -9.02 35.27
CA VAL A 194 -21.44 -10.33 34.85
C VAL A 194 -22.12 -11.37 35.75
N GLU A 195 -23.25 -11.91 35.31
CA GLU A 195 -24.05 -12.87 36.08
C GLU A 195 -23.26 -14.16 36.34
N GLY A 196 -23.02 -14.50 37.60
CA GLY A 196 -22.24 -15.70 37.98
C GLY A 196 -22.83 -17.03 37.50
N GLU A 197 -24.15 -17.11 37.29
CA GLU A 197 -24.86 -18.31 36.80
C GLU A 197 -24.41 -18.75 35.38
N TRP A 198 -23.77 -17.85 34.62
CA TRP A 198 -23.30 -18.19 33.27
C TRP A 198 -22.09 -19.14 33.30
N LEU A 199 -21.29 -19.12 34.39
CA LEU A 199 -20.17 -20.06 34.56
C LEU A 199 -20.65 -21.51 34.69
N GLU A 200 -21.85 -21.73 35.25
CA GLU A 200 -22.38 -23.08 35.48
C GLU A 200 -22.66 -23.85 34.18
N HIS A 201 -22.77 -23.13 33.06
CA HIS A 201 -23.10 -23.67 31.75
C HIS A 201 -21.87 -23.84 30.83
N ILE A 202 -20.67 -23.44 31.28
CA ILE A 202 -19.44 -23.49 30.45
C ILE A 202 -18.47 -24.52 31.03
N PRO A 203 -18.38 -25.74 30.46
CA PRO A 203 -17.60 -26.85 31.03
C PRO A 203 -16.07 -26.68 30.94
N LEU A 204 -15.58 -25.54 30.44
CA LEU A 204 -14.16 -25.29 30.13
C LEU A 204 -13.49 -24.26 31.05
N VAL A 205 -14.24 -23.50 31.85
CA VAL A 205 -13.69 -22.40 32.67
C VAL A 205 -14.46 -22.23 33.98
N ASP A 206 -13.74 -22.37 35.09
CA ASP A 206 -14.29 -22.18 36.45
C ASP A 206 -14.22 -20.71 36.91
N THR A 207 -13.74 -19.80 36.05
CA THR A 207 -13.46 -18.40 36.42
C THR A 207 -13.44 -17.47 35.20
N TYR A 208 -13.96 -16.26 35.35
CA TYR A 208 -13.97 -15.24 34.28
C TYR A 208 -12.62 -14.60 33.93
N ARG A 209 -11.52 -14.96 34.62
CA ARG A 209 -10.20 -14.35 34.37
C ARG A 209 -9.69 -14.58 32.96
N ILE A 210 -9.88 -15.79 32.41
CA ILE A 210 -9.44 -16.13 31.06
C ILE A 210 -10.29 -15.40 30.00
N PRO A 211 -11.64 -15.51 30.02
CA PRO A 211 -12.50 -14.72 29.13
C PRO A 211 -12.29 -13.21 29.26
N GLY A 212 -12.14 -12.71 30.48
CA GLY A 212 -11.90 -11.29 30.76
C GLY A 212 -10.56 -10.80 30.21
N GLY A 213 -9.50 -11.61 30.33
CA GLY A 213 -8.20 -11.33 29.73
C GLY A 213 -8.24 -11.28 28.20
N LEU A 214 -8.94 -12.22 27.56
CA LEU A 214 -9.15 -12.23 26.11
C LEU A 214 -9.93 -10.99 25.64
N LEU A 215 -11.01 -10.65 26.35
CA LEU A 215 -11.84 -9.49 26.04
C LEU A 215 -11.08 -8.16 26.22
N ALA A 216 -10.32 -8.04 27.31
CA ALA A 216 -9.45 -6.88 27.55
C ALA A 216 -8.36 -6.74 26.49
N GLY A 217 -7.74 -7.86 26.08
CA GLY A 217 -6.76 -7.90 25.00
C GLY A 217 -7.35 -7.46 23.65
N LEU A 218 -8.55 -7.93 23.31
CA LEU A 218 -9.29 -7.49 22.12
C LEU A 218 -9.58 -5.98 22.18
N GLY A 219 -10.00 -5.47 23.35
CA GLY A 219 -10.26 -4.05 23.57
C GLY A 219 -9.02 -3.19 23.35
N ALA A 220 -7.89 -3.56 23.95
CA ALA A 220 -6.62 -2.88 23.75
C ALA A 220 -6.15 -2.93 22.28
N GLY A 221 -6.32 -4.07 21.61
CA GLY A 221 -6.01 -4.23 20.18
C GLY A 221 -6.87 -3.31 19.30
N SER A 222 -8.16 -3.19 19.58
CA SER A 222 -9.08 -2.30 18.87
C SER A 222 -8.71 -0.82 19.05
N LEU A 223 -8.35 -0.41 20.27
CA LEU A 223 -7.85 0.95 20.53
C LEU A 223 -6.53 1.23 19.80
N GLY A 224 -5.63 0.25 19.78
CA GLY A 224 -4.39 0.31 19.00
C GLY A 224 -4.67 0.49 17.51
N ALA A 225 -5.61 -0.27 16.95
CA ALA A 225 -6.04 -0.12 15.56
C ALA A 225 -6.65 1.26 15.28
N ALA A 226 -7.51 1.76 16.17
CA ALA A 226 -8.11 3.10 16.08
C ALA A 226 -7.04 4.20 16.06
N PHE A 227 -6.07 4.12 16.99
CA PHE A 227 -4.94 5.06 17.05
C PHE A 227 -4.06 4.97 15.80
N GLY A 228 -3.75 3.75 15.36
CA GLY A 228 -2.97 3.50 14.15
C GLY A 228 -3.62 4.07 12.90
N LEU A 229 -4.95 3.92 12.77
CA LEU A 229 -5.71 4.44 11.64
C LEU A 229 -5.86 5.97 11.70
N ALA A 230 -6.06 6.53 12.90
CA ALA A 230 -6.12 7.97 13.07
C ALA A 230 -4.77 8.65 12.76
N ARG A 231 -3.67 8.16 13.32
CA ARG A 231 -2.37 8.84 13.27
C ARG A 231 -1.43 8.35 12.16
N LEU A 232 -1.78 7.24 11.49
CA LEU A 232 -0.90 6.53 10.56
C LEU A 232 0.51 6.39 11.17
N HIS A 233 0.55 5.88 12.40
CA HIS A 233 1.78 5.76 13.15
C HIS A 233 2.57 4.53 12.70
N SER A 234 3.77 4.71 12.18
CA SER A 234 4.61 3.60 11.71
C SER A 234 5.11 2.74 12.87
N CYS A 235 4.92 1.42 12.78
CA CYS A 235 5.45 0.47 13.76
C CYS A 235 6.49 -0.46 13.10
N PRO A 236 7.79 -0.39 13.49
CA PRO A 236 8.84 -1.21 12.87
C PRO A 236 8.57 -2.72 12.95
N ALA A 237 8.02 -3.19 14.07
CA ALA A 237 7.72 -4.60 14.29
C ALA A 237 6.67 -5.16 13.31
N LEU A 238 5.75 -4.31 12.85
CA LEU A 238 4.67 -4.70 11.95
C LEU A 238 4.97 -4.42 10.46
N ARG A 239 6.17 -3.91 10.16
CA ARG A 239 6.58 -3.56 8.79
C ARG A 239 6.56 -4.76 7.83
N ARG A 240 6.87 -5.97 8.31
CA ARG A 240 6.75 -7.21 7.51
C ARG A 240 5.31 -7.51 7.12
N LEU A 241 4.36 -7.26 8.02
CA LEU A 241 2.93 -7.44 7.76
C LEU A 241 2.45 -6.43 6.71
N GLU A 242 2.89 -5.19 6.85
CA GLU A 242 2.60 -4.10 5.92
C GLU A 242 3.08 -4.36 4.49
N GLN A 243 4.27 -4.92 4.34
CA GLN A 243 4.85 -5.31 3.05
C GLN A 243 4.07 -6.46 2.40
N ARG A 244 3.58 -7.42 3.20
CA ARG A 244 2.78 -8.56 2.69
C ARG A 244 1.40 -8.12 2.22
N THR A 245 0.72 -7.26 2.98
CA THR A 245 -0.65 -6.83 2.66
C THR A 245 -0.70 -5.64 1.68
N GLY A 246 0.41 -4.91 1.53
CA GLY A 246 0.44 -3.64 0.79
C GLY A 246 -0.39 -2.54 1.47
N GLN A 247 -0.68 -2.71 2.75
CA GLN A 247 -1.55 -1.86 3.56
C GLN A 247 -0.87 -1.55 4.90
N HIS A 248 -1.09 -0.34 5.43
CA HIS A 248 -0.65 0.05 6.77
C HIS A 248 -1.16 -0.94 7.82
N TRP A 249 -0.37 -1.22 8.86
CA TRP A 249 -0.68 -2.28 9.83
C TRP A 249 -2.04 -2.10 10.50
N ALA A 250 -2.50 -0.85 10.64
CA ALA A 250 -3.81 -0.52 11.21
C ALA A 250 -4.98 -1.10 10.38
N TRP A 251 -4.82 -1.25 9.06
CA TRP A 251 -5.80 -1.91 8.21
C TRP A 251 -5.92 -3.40 8.56
N SER A 252 -4.79 -4.08 8.69
CA SER A 252 -4.75 -5.49 9.08
C SER A 252 -5.28 -5.71 10.50
N ALA A 253 -4.95 -4.79 11.42
CA ALA A 253 -5.49 -4.81 12.77
C ALA A 253 -7.00 -4.60 12.79
N THR A 254 -7.53 -3.67 11.98
CA THR A 254 -8.99 -3.46 11.83
C THR A 254 -9.68 -4.72 11.31
N ALA A 255 -9.11 -5.38 10.31
CA ALA A 255 -9.63 -6.64 9.78
C ALA A 255 -9.61 -7.75 10.82
N ALA A 256 -8.51 -7.88 11.57
CA ALA A 256 -8.39 -8.85 12.66
C ALA A 256 -9.43 -8.61 13.75
N THR A 257 -9.63 -7.35 14.18
CA THR A 257 -10.67 -6.99 15.13
C THR A 257 -12.07 -7.35 14.63
N GLY A 258 -12.37 -7.09 13.34
CA GLY A 258 -13.65 -7.46 12.74
C GLY A 258 -13.90 -8.97 12.73
N VAL A 259 -12.89 -9.77 12.37
CA VAL A 259 -12.97 -11.24 12.40
C VAL A 259 -13.16 -11.73 13.84
N SER A 260 -12.32 -11.27 14.78
CA SER A 260 -12.37 -11.69 16.17
C SER A 260 -13.71 -11.34 16.83
N LEU A 261 -14.23 -10.13 16.62
CA LEU A 261 -15.53 -9.71 17.17
C LEU A 261 -16.68 -10.56 16.61
N THR A 262 -16.67 -10.82 15.30
CA THR A 262 -17.70 -11.64 14.65
C THR A 262 -17.66 -13.09 15.15
N ALA A 263 -16.46 -13.68 15.24
CA ALA A 263 -16.29 -15.04 15.75
C ALA A 263 -16.68 -15.15 17.22
N TRP A 264 -16.28 -14.18 18.05
CA TRP A 264 -16.65 -14.13 19.47
C TRP A 264 -18.16 -14.16 19.65
N ILE A 265 -18.89 -13.29 18.95
CA ILE A 265 -20.35 -13.22 19.10
C ILE A 265 -21.05 -14.42 18.50
N ALA A 266 -20.54 -14.98 17.40
CA ALA A 266 -21.06 -16.24 16.89
C ALA A 266 -20.92 -17.35 17.95
N THR A 267 -19.79 -17.44 18.65
CA THR A 267 -19.59 -18.39 19.76
C THR A 267 -20.52 -18.10 20.93
N GLU A 268 -20.63 -16.85 21.37
CA GLU A 268 -21.51 -16.43 22.46
C GLU A 268 -22.96 -16.79 22.15
N VAL A 269 -23.43 -16.50 20.94
CA VAL A 269 -24.77 -16.86 20.48
C VAL A 269 -24.99 -18.39 20.48
N LEU A 270 -23.98 -19.20 20.17
CA LEU A 270 -24.13 -20.66 20.17
C LEU A 270 -24.14 -21.26 21.58
N VAL A 271 -23.42 -20.65 22.53
CA VAL A 271 -23.22 -21.20 23.88
C VAL A 271 -24.22 -20.64 24.88
N VAL A 272 -24.62 -19.37 24.73
CA VAL A 272 -25.46 -18.65 25.68
C VAL A 272 -26.92 -18.67 25.22
N PRO A 273 -27.87 -19.16 26.05
CA PRO A 273 -29.28 -19.23 25.70
C PRO A 273 -30.01 -17.87 25.74
N LYS A 274 -29.50 -16.88 26.50
CA LYS A 274 -30.05 -15.51 26.54
C LYS A 274 -29.63 -14.72 25.31
N ARG A 275 -30.59 -14.19 24.56
CA ARG A 275 -30.37 -13.32 23.38
C ARG A 275 -30.49 -11.86 23.77
N SER A 276 -29.57 -11.03 23.31
CA SER A 276 -29.61 -9.58 23.53
C SER A 276 -29.48 -8.80 22.22
N VAL A 277 -30.15 -7.64 22.15
CA VAL A 277 -29.96 -6.68 21.04
C VAL A 277 -28.50 -6.23 20.94
N VAL A 278 -27.77 -6.27 22.06
CA VAL A 278 -26.34 -5.92 22.12
C VAL A 278 -25.48 -6.84 21.26
N GLU A 279 -25.78 -8.15 21.24
CA GLU A 279 -25.07 -9.13 20.41
C GLU A 279 -25.23 -8.79 18.92
N LEU A 280 -26.45 -8.43 18.50
CA LEU A 280 -26.73 -8.02 17.12
C LEU A 280 -25.96 -6.75 16.74
N VAL A 281 -25.91 -5.75 17.62
CA VAL A 281 -25.17 -4.50 17.37
C VAL A 281 -23.68 -4.77 17.16
N TYR A 282 -23.06 -5.59 18.00
CA TYR A 282 -21.65 -5.91 17.86
C TYR A 282 -21.36 -6.87 16.70
N ALA A 283 -22.26 -7.80 16.35
CA ALA A 283 -22.15 -8.62 15.15
C ALA A 283 -22.15 -7.74 13.88
N LEU A 284 -23.10 -6.79 13.80
CA LEU A 284 -23.14 -5.81 12.71
C LEU A 284 -21.90 -4.93 12.70
N THR A 285 -21.36 -4.58 13.88
CA THR A 285 -20.11 -3.81 13.98
C THR A 285 -18.93 -4.62 13.45
N GLY A 286 -18.82 -5.91 13.78
CA GLY A 286 -17.76 -6.81 13.28
C GLY A 286 -17.79 -6.92 11.75
N VAL A 287 -18.96 -7.15 11.17
CA VAL A 287 -19.17 -7.16 9.71
C VAL A 287 -18.88 -5.78 9.11
N GLY A 288 -19.29 -4.70 9.78
CA GLY A 288 -19.04 -3.32 9.37
C GLY A 288 -17.55 -2.97 9.30
N LEU A 289 -16.74 -3.46 10.24
CA LEU A 289 -15.28 -3.29 10.23
C LEU A 289 -14.65 -4.04 9.04
N LEU A 290 -15.12 -5.24 8.73
CA LEU A 290 -14.66 -5.99 7.54
C LEU A 290 -15.06 -5.30 6.24
N ALA A 291 -16.28 -4.78 6.17
CA ALA A 291 -16.75 -3.98 5.04
C ALA A 291 -15.94 -2.68 4.89
N ALA A 292 -15.59 -2.02 5.99
CA ALA A 292 -14.71 -0.86 5.99
C ALA A 292 -13.33 -1.20 5.41
N CYS A 293 -12.75 -2.36 5.76
CA CYS A 293 -11.50 -2.83 5.16
C CYS A 293 -11.60 -3.06 3.64
N ALA A 294 -12.78 -3.38 3.12
CA ALA A 294 -13.03 -3.50 1.68
C ALA A 294 -13.31 -2.14 1.00
N HIS A 295 -13.72 -1.12 1.76
CA HIS A 295 -14.16 0.18 1.25
C HIS A 295 -13.02 0.92 0.52
N PRO A 296 -13.26 1.48 -0.69
CA PRO A 296 -12.23 2.14 -1.49
C PRO A 296 -11.49 3.25 -0.75
N ASP A 297 -12.22 4.09 0.00
CA ASP A 297 -11.62 5.21 0.73
C ASP A 297 -10.71 4.75 1.86
N VAL A 298 -11.10 3.71 2.61
CA VAL A 298 -10.29 3.18 3.70
C VAL A 298 -9.05 2.50 3.10
N ARG A 299 -9.22 1.68 2.06
CA ARG A 299 -8.10 1.02 1.36
C ARG A 299 -7.15 2.01 0.71
N GLY A 300 -7.65 3.11 0.16
CA GLY A 300 -6.81 4.19 -0.40
C GLY A 300 -6.09 4.98 0.69
N TYR A 301 -6.76 5.19 1.82
CA TYR A 301 -6.19 5.88 2.96
C TYR A 301 -5.07 5.08 3.63
N THR A 302 -5.21 3.74 3.73
CA THR A 302 -4.20 2.88 4.36
C THR A 302 -3.20 2.26 3.39
N ARG A 303 -3.35 2.48 2.07
CA ARG A 303 -2.44 1.92 1.08
C ARG A 303 -1.05 2.50 1.30
N LEU A 304 -0.08 1.62 1.53
CA LEU A 304 1.32 2.00 1.46
C LEU A 304 1.72 2.02 -0.01
N GLY A 305 2.19 3.16 -0.52
CA GLY A 305 3.03 3.17 -1.71
C GLY A 305 4.15 2.17 -1.45
N ARG A 306 4.28 1.15 -2.30
CA ARG A 306 5.10 -0.03 -2.05
C ARG A 306 6.54 0.41 -1.73
N LYS A 307 6.93 0.41 -0.45
CA LYS A 307 8.33 0.44 -0.05
C LYS A 307 9.00 -0.81 -0.58
N ALA A 308 10.20 -0.65 -1.13
CA ALA A 308 11.06 -1.75 -1.54
C ALA A 308 11.10 -2.84 -0.49
N THR A 309 11.01 -4.07 -0.98
CA THR A 309 11.48 -5.27 -0.28
C THR A 309 12.86 -4.99 0.32
N PRO A 310 13.14 -5.33 1.60
CA PRO A 310 14.50 -5.30 2.13
C PRO A 310 15.34 -6.28 1.32
N GLY A 311 16.50 -5.81 0.85
CA GLY A 311 17.42 -6.58 0.04
C GLY A 311 17.92 -7.84 0.73
N VAL A 312 18.24 -8.81 -0.11
CA VAL A 312 18.93 -10.08 0.15
C VAL A 312 20.36 -9.83 0.64
N SER A 313 20.53 -9.13 1.76
CA SER A 313 21.85 -8.88 2.37
C SER A 313 22.06 -9.65 3.69
N GLU A 314 21.07 -10.42 4.16
CA GLU A 314 21.16 -11.14 5.45
C GLU A 314 21.50 -12.64 5.31
N MET A 315 21.74 -13.15 4.08
CA MET A 315 22.19 -14.53 3.87
C MET A 315 23.69 -14.67 3.54
N ALA A 316 24.46 -13.58 3.54
CA ALA A 316 25.89 -13.61 3.23
C ALA A 316 26.82 -13.57 4.46
N SER A 317 26.30 -13.60 5.70
CA SER A 317 27.12 -13.61 6.92
C SER A 317 27.02 -14.91 7.73
N SER A 318 26.64 -16.02 7.09
CA SER A 318 26.65 -17.35 7.69
C SER A 318 27.09 -18.38 6.65
N ARG A 319 28.34 -18.28 6.21
CA ARG A 319 29.16 -19.42 5.76
C ARG A 319 30.61 -19.15 6.12
#